data_AF-A0A6I9PJQ5-F1
#
_entry.id   AF-A0A6I9PJQ5-F1
#
_cell.length_a   1.000
_cell.length_b   1.000
_cell.length_c   1.000
_cell.angle_alpha   90.00
_cell.angle_beta   90.00
_cell.angle_gamma   90.00
#
_symmetry.space_group_name_H-M   'P 1'
#
loop_
_entity.id
_entity.type
_entity.pdbx_description
1 polymer ?
#
loop_
_entity_poly.entity_id
_entity_poly.type
_entity_poly.pdbx_seq_one_letter_code
_entity_poly.pdbx_strand_id
1 'polypeptide(L)'
;MMTRPLSAVGYRRPLSHHARKSMMMRPDMRYKAENIMVLDMDLPARTTKEYQEPVIAPKVAAALESALRDEDEIQVDASGFHSSLGSTPPTSGSLKKPKSG
;
A
#
# COMPACT_ATOMS: atom_id res chain seq x y z
N MET A 1 1.82 15.97 -33.64
CA MET A 1 1.13 16.45 -32.42
C MET A 1 0.64 17.86 -32.67
N MET A 2 -0.62 18.18 -32.34
CA MET A 2 -1.21 19.51 -32.60
C MET A 2 -0.62 20.55 -31.63
N THR A 3 -0.06 21.64 -32.14
CA THR A 3 0.47 22.73 -31.31
C THR A 3 -0.67 23.64 -30.84
N ARG A 4 -0.61 24.09 -29.58
CA ARG A 4 -1.58 25.08 -29.07
C ARG A 4 -1.32 26.44 -29.74
N PRO A 5 -2.35 27.16 -30.20
CA PRO A 5 -2.17 28.49 -30.76
C PRO A 5 -1.64 29.45 -29.69
N LEU A 6 -0.65 30.25 -30.07
CA LEU A 6 -0.12 31.32 -29.24
C LEU A 6 -0.97 32.58 -29.41
N SER A 7 -1.01 33.40 -28.37
CA SER A 7 -1.65 34.72 -28.47
C SER A 7 -0.88 35.62 -29.43
N ALA A 8 -1.57 36.62 -29.99
CA ALA A 8 -0.94 37.64 -30.85
C ALA A 8 0.18 38.43 -30.17
N VAL A 9 0.28 38.37 -28.83
CA VAL A 9 1.30 39.05 -28.02
C VAL A 9 2.35 38.05 -27.51
N GLY A 10 2.41 36.84 -28.06
CA GLY A 10 3.42 35.83 -27.74
C GLY A 10 3.17 35.03 -26.45
N TYR A 11 2.13 35.34 -25.68
CA TYR A 11 1.75 34.54 -24.50
C TYR A 11 1.07 33.22 -24.87
N ARG A 12 1.17 32.23 -23.97
CA ARG A 12 0.51 30.91 -24.09
C ARG A 12 -1.02 30.96 -24.12
N ARG A 13 -1.62 32.07 -23.66
CA ARG A 13 -3.06 32.33 -23.63
C ARG A 13 -3.31 33.81 -23.97
N PRO A 14 -4.42 34.14 -24.63
CA PRO A 14 -4.80 35.54 -24.83
C PRO A 14 -5.04 36.22 -23.47
N LEU A 15 -4.53 37.43 -23.32
CA LEU A 15 -4.71 38.27 -22.14
C LEU A 15 -5.45 39.56 -22.49
N SER A 16 -6.26 40.07 -21.57
CA SER A 16 -6.88 41.38 -21.72
C SER A 16 -5.84 42.50 -21.57
N HIS A 17 -6.15 43.67 -22.12
CA HIS A 17 -5.31 44.86 -21.97
C HIS A 17 -5.10 45.23 -20.49
N HIS A 18 -6.15 45.08 -19.67
CA HIS A 18 -6.09 45.28 -18.22
C HIS A 18 -5.09 44.31 -17.57
N ALA A 19 -5.18 43.01 -17.88
CA ALA A 19 -4.27 42.01 -17.31
C ALA A 19 -2.80 42.30 -17.60
N ARG A 20 -2.47 42.76 -18.82
CA ARG A 20 -1.10 43.16 -19.17
C ARG A 20 -0.61 44.35 -18.36
N LYS A 21 -1.45 45.38 -18.19
CA LYS A 21 -1.12 46.56 -17.36
C LYS A 21 -0.94 46.18 -15.90
N SER A 22 -1.85 45.37 -15.35
CA SER A 22 -1.79 44.92 -13.96
C SER A 22 -0.53 44.10 -13.69
N MET A 23 -0.08 43.27 -14.63
CA MET A 23 1.18 42.50 -14.55
C MET A 23 2.43 43.40 -14.42
N MET A 24 2.43 44.57 -15.06
CA MET A 24 3.54 45.54 -14.96
C MET A 24 3.54 46.30 -13.63
N MET A 25 2.36 46.44 -13.01
CA MET A 25 2.18 47.22 -11.78
C MET A 25 2.36 46.37 -10.53
N ARG A 26 1.92 45.10 -10.56
CA ARG A 26 2.02 44.15 -9.45
C ARG A 26 2.33 42.76 -9.98
N PRO A 27 3.26 42.01 -9.36
CA PRO A 27 3.55 40.62 -9.72
C PRO A 27 2.47 39.68 -9.16
N ASP A 28 1.20 39.94 -9.47
CA ASP A 28 0.07 39.08 -9.10
C ASP A 28 -0.05 37.93 -10.10
N MET A 29 -0.14 36.72 -9.58
CA MET A 29 -0.26 35.49 -10.35
C MET A 29 -1.56 35.39 -11.13
N ARG A 30 -2.62 36.08 -10.68
CA ARG A 30 -3.91 36.16 -11.37
C ARG A 30 -3.78 36.64 -12.81
N TYR A 31 -2.78 37.46 -13.10
CA TYR A 31 -2.58 38.04 -14.44
C TYR A 31 -1.50 37.34 -15.26
N LYS A 32 -0.78 36.36 -14.70
CA LYS A 32 0.17 35.55 -15.47
C LYS A 32 -0.61 34.70 -16.48
N ALA A 33 -0.18 34.65 -17.73
CA ALA A 33 -0.79 33.82 -18.78
C ALA A 33 -0.59 32.31 -18.57
N GLU A 34 -0.46 31.87 -17.32
CA GLU A 34 -0.03 30.56 -16.87
C GLU A 34 -0.97 30.09 -15.75
N ASN A 35 -1.11 28.77 -15.58
CA ASN A 35 -1.92 28.21 -14.49
C ASN A 35 -1.02 27.93 -13.29
N ILE A 36 -0.56 28.99 -12.62
CA ILE A 36 0.32 28.86 -11.46
C ILE A 36 -0.41 29.43 -10.24
N MET A 37 -0.42 28.65 -9.17
CA MET A 37 -0.89 29.06 -7.85
C MET A 37 0.33 29.08 -6.92
N VAL A 38 0.52 30.16 -6.18
CA VAL A 38 1.44 30.19 -5.03
C VAL A 38 0.60 29.94 -3.80
N LEU A 39 0.99 28.93 -3.05
CA LEU A 39 0.36 28.53 -1.80
C LEU A 39 1.43 28.64 -0.72
N ASP A 40 1.17 29.49 0.27
CA ASP A 40 1.96 29.54 1.49
C ASP A 40 1.37 28.48 2.42
N MET A 41 2.10 27.37 2.57
CA MET A 41 1.71 26.24 3.39
C MET A 41 2.51 26.24 4.69
N ASP A 42 1.83 26.09 5.82
CA ASP A 42 2.49 25.86 7.10
C ASP A 42 3.02 24.43 7.17
N LEU A 43 4.26 24.28 7.65
CA LEU A 43 4.79 22.95 7.91
C LEU A 43 4.08 22.32 9.12
N PRO A 44 3.76 21.02 9.06
CA PRO A 44 3.26 20.30 10.23
C PRO A 44 4.33 20.24 11.32
N ALA A 45 3.90 20.14 12.58
CA ALA A 45 4.80 20.04 13.74
C ALA A 45 5.75 18.84 13.71
N ARG A 46 5.44 17.81 12.89
CA ARG A 46 6.30 16.67 12.67
C ARG A 46 6.24 16.23 11.21
N THR A 47 7.40 16.00 10.61
CA THR A 47 7.49 15.43 9.27
C THR A 47 7.72 13.92 9.33
N THR A 48 7.42 13.20 8.25
CA THR A 48 7.70 11.75 8.16
C THR A 48 9.20 11.43 8.27
N LYS A 49 10.08 12.41 8.00
CA LYS A 49 11.53 12.29 8.24
C LYS A 49 11.89 12.23 9.72
N GLU A 50 11.06 12.81 10.58
CA GLU A 50 11.23 12.82 12.03
C GLU A 50 10.46 11.68 12.71
N TYR A 51 9.97 10.70 11.94
CA TYR A 51 9.36 9.52 12.51
C TYR A 51 10.40 8.73 13.30
N GLN A 52 10.11 8.54 14.58
CA GLN A 52 10.82 7.65 15.49
C GLN A 52 9.82 6.55 15.80
N GLU A 53 10.26 5.30 15.66
CA GLU A 53 9.46 4.15 16.02
C GLU A 53 9.04 4.24 17.49
N PRO A 54 7.81 3.80 17.82
CA PRO A 54 7.39 3.75 19.21
C PRO A 54 8.35 2.85 19.99
N VAL A 55 8.74 3.29 21.19
CA VAL A 55 9.50 2.43 22.11
C VAL A 55 8.56 1.35 22.62
N ILE A 56 8.69 0.14 22.05
CA ILE A 56 7.91 -1.03 22.45
C ILE A 56 8.62 -1.73 23.61
N ALA A 57 7.88 -2.08 24.66
CA ALA A 57 8.44 -2.87 25.75
C ALA A 57 8.91 -4.25 25.23
N PRO A 58 10.06 -4.79 25.67
CA PRO A 58 10.62 -6.03 25.12
C PRO A 58 9.66 -7.22 25.14
N LYS A 59 8.81 -7.30 26.17
CA LYS A 59 7.79 -8.35 26.30
C LYS A 59 6.70 -8.25 25.22
N VAL A 60 6.30 -7.03 24.86
CA VAL A 60 5.29 -6.78 23.83
C VAL A 60 5.86 -7.08 22.45
N ALA A 61 7.12 -6.70 22.21
CA ALA A 61 7.82 -7.02 20.97
C ALA A 61 7.93 -8.55 20.77
N ALA A 62 8.34 -9.28 21.81
CA ALA A 62 8.43 -10.74 21.75
C ALA A 62 7.07 -11.42 21.50
N ALA A 63 6.00 -10.91 22.12
CA ALA A 63 4.65 -11.43 21.90
C ALA A 63 4.16 -11.18 20.46
N LEU A 64 4.42 -9.99 19.92
CA LEU A 64 4.10 -9.65 18.53
C LEU A 64 4.89 -10.51 17.54
N GLU A 65 6.19 -10.70 17.77
CA GLU A 65 7.03 -11.55 16.93
C GLU A 65 6.56 -13.00 16.97
N SER A 66 6.20 -13.51 18.15
CA SER A 66 5.64 -14.85 18.29
C SER A 66 4.31 -15.01 17.55
N ALA A 67 3.45 -14.00 17.56
CA ALA A 67 2.13 -14.06 16.92
C ALA A 67 2.20 -13.93 15.39
N LEU A 68 3.27 -13.32 14.86
CA LEU A 68 3.48 -13.14 13.42
C LEU A 68 4.29 -14.26 12.77
N ARG A 69 4.85 -15.19 13.55
CA ARG A 69 5.52 -16.37 13.01
C ARG A 69 4.47 -17.32 12.46
N ASP A 70 4.64 -17.75 11.21
CA ASP A 70 3.86 -18.83 10.63
C ASP A 70 4.19 -20.12 11.42
N GLU A 71 3.21 -20.70 12.10
CA GLU A 71 3.40 -21.95 12.86
C GLU A 71 3.52 -23.15 11.91
N ASP A 72 4.47 -24.05 12.20
CA ASP A 72 4.60 -25.34 11.50
C ASP A 72 3.41 -26.26 11.83
N GLU A 73 3.07 -27.17 10.90
CA GLU A 73 2.01 -28.16 11.09
C GLU A 73 2.37 -29.12 12.24
N ILE A 74 1.61 -29.06 13.34
CA ILE A 74 1.83 -29.93 14.52
C ILE A 74 1.38 -31.36 14.17
N GLN A 75 2.35 -32.25 13.93
CA GLN A 75 2.08 -33.68 13.79
C GLN A 75 1.79 -34.29 15.17
N VAL A 76 0.52 -34.58 15.45
CA VAL A 76 0.10 -35.27 16.67
C VAL A 76 0.18 -36.78 16.42
N ASP A 77 1.16 -37.44 17.04
CA ASP A 77 1.22 -38.91 17.04
C ASP A 77 0.14 -39.49 17.96
N ALA A 78 -1.02 -39.79 17.37
CA ALA A 78 -2.13 -40.44 18.05
C ALA A 78 -1.95 -41.96 18.20
N SER A 79 -0.77 -42.52 17.83
CA SER A 79 -0.53 -43.97 17.89
C SER A 79 -0.66 -44.53 19.30
N GLY A 80 -0.55 -43.72 20.37
CA GLY A 80 -0.76 -44.15 21.75
C GLY A 80 -2.23 -44.24 22.23
N PHE A 81 -3.21 -43.77 21.44
CA PHE A 81 -4.62 -43.71 21.85
C PHE A 81 -5.43 -44.99 21.60
N HIS A 82 -4.80 -46.13 21.34
CA HIS A 82 -5.48 -47.43 21.32
C HIS A 82 -5.71 -47.97 22.75
N SER A 83 -6.45 -47.23 23.57
CA SER A 83 -7.08 -47.80 24.75
C SER A 83 -8.18 -48.78 24.32
N SER A 84 -7.81 -50.06 24.34
CA SER A 84 -8.61 -51.20 24.80
C SER A 84 -10.03 -51.45 24.25
N LEU A 85 -10.47 -50.78 23.18
CA LEU A 85 -11.67 -51.23 22.46
C LEU A 85 -11.24 -52.34 21.50
N GLY A 86 -11.49 -53.57 21.95
CA GLY A 86 -11.05 -54.86 21.41
C GLY A 86 -10.78 -54.94 19.91
N SER A 87 -9.72 -55.66 19.58
CA SER A 87 -9.37 -56.06 18.22
C SER A 87 -10.57 -56.68 17.50
N THR A 88 -11.12 -55.98 16.51
CA THR A 88 -11.92 -56.65 15.46
C THR A 88 -10.95 -57.28 14.45
N PRO A 89 -11.18 -58.54 14.04
CA PRO A 89 -10.22 -59.29 13.22
C PRO A 89 -10.11 -58.69 11.80
N PRO A 90 -8.97 -58.87 11.11
CA PRO A 90 -8.80 -58.39 9.75
C PRO A 90 -9.72 -59.18 8.81
N THR A 91 -10.69 -58.50 8.20
CA THR A 91 -11.42 -59.05 7.06
C THR A 91 -10.49 -59.01 5.84
N SER A 92 -9.98 -60.18 5.47
CA SER A 92 -9.28 -60.42 4.22
C SER A 92 -10.20 -60.08 3.03
N GLY A 93 -10.00 -58.92 2.42
CA GLY A 93 -10.72 -58.47 1.23
C GLY A 93 -9.73 -58.03 0.15
N SER A 94 -9.27 -58.97 -0.67
CA SER A 94 -8.50 -58.68 -1.88
C SER A 94 -9.35 -57.90 -2.89
N LEU A 95 -9.17 -56.59 -3.00
CA LEU A 95 -9.67 -55.83 -4.16
C LEU A 95 -8.55 -55.66 -5.19
N LYS A 96 -8.67 -56.46 -6.25
CA LYS A 96 -7.90 -56.35 -7.49
C LYS A 96 -8.08 -54.96 -8.08
N LYS A 97 -6.95 -54.30 -8.40
CA LYS A 97 -6.89 -53.06 -9.19
C LYS A 97 -7.33 -53.34 -10.63
N PRO A 98 -8.31 -52.63 -11.21
CA PRO A 98 -8.59 -52.76 -12.64
C PRO A 98 -7.56 -51.96 -13.46
N LYS A 99 -7.27 -52.54 -14.61
CA LYS A 99 -6.22 -52.24 -15.59
C LYS A 99 -6.53 -50.96 -16.36
N SER A 100 -5.50 -50.14 -16.59
CA SER A 100 -5.57 -48.96 -17.47
C SER A 100 -5.83 -49.38 -18.92
N GLY A 101 -6.78 -48.72 -19.56
CA GLY A 101 -6.95 -48.61 -21.01
C GLY A 101 -7.03 -47.14 -21.36
#